data_AF-A0A328DIC0-F1
#
_entry.id   AF-A0A328DIC0-F1
#
_cell.length_a   1.000
_cell.length_b   1.000
_cell.length_c   1.000
_cell.angle_alpha   90.00
_cell.angle_beta   90.00
_cell.angle_gamma   90.00
#
_symmetry.space_group_name_H-M   'P 1'
#
loop_
_entity.id
_entity.type
_entity.pdbx_description
1 polymer ?
#
loop_
_entity_poly.entity_id
_entity_poly.type
_entity_poly.pdbx_seq_one_letter_code
_entity_poly.pdbx_strand_id
1 'polypeptide(L)'
;MSSSSSSSSSSSDEAKFHVLAVDDSVIDRKLIERLLKTCSYQVTAVESGMKAMEVLGKEIEGVNLIITDYSMPGMTGYELLRKVKGCSSLRDIPVVIMSSEDLPSRIDRCLQDGAEEFFLKPVCQSDVNKLRSHLIRRPSSTVAAAAEAEEEVSSLQPQQQQNCRKRKAAAVLLEESCGLSSVQSTKTIRR
;
A
#
# COMPACT_ATOMS: atom_id res chain seq x y z
N MET A 1 -8.22 -51.96 -33.61
CA MET A 1 -7.62 -52.23 -32.28
C MET A 1 -7.63 -50.92 -31.51
N SER A 2 -8.55 -50.82 -30.56
CA SER A 2 -8.56 -49.76 -29.55
C SER A 2 -7.33 -49.88 -28.66
N SER A 3 -6.82 -48.75 -28.18
CA SER A 3 -6.78 -48.43 -26.74
C SER A 3 -5.89 -47.21 -26.49
N SER A 4 -6.56 -46.13 -26.08
CA SER A 4 -6.01 -44.98 -25.36
C SER A 4 -5.37 -45.42 -24.04
N SER A 5 -4.44 -44.64 -23.51
CA SER A 5 -4.20 -44.57 -22.06
C SER A 5 -3.68 -43.19 -21.67
N SER A 6 -4.60 -42.46 -21.05
CA SER A 6 -4.41 -41.20 -20.34
C SER A 6 -3.50 -41.37 -19.13
N SER A 7 -2.84 -40.29 -18.70
CA SER A 7 -2.30 -40.15 -17.35
C SER A 7 -2.52 -38.68 -16.94
N SER A 8 -3.72 -38.37 -16.47
CA SER A 8 -4.09 -38.28 -15.05
C SER A 8 -3.68 -36.95 -14.42
N SER A 9 -4.57 -35.99 -14.63
CA SER A 9 -4.70 -34.74 -13.89
C SER A 9 -4.90 -35.01 -12.40
N SER A 10 -4.10 -34.39 -11.54
CA SER A 10 -4.42 -34.20 -10.13
C SER A 10 -4.09 -32.75 -9.76
N SER A 11 -4.97 -31.84 -10.16
CA SER A 11 -4.95 -30.45 -9.69
C SER A 11 -5.48 -30.45 -8.26
N SER A 12 -4.59 -30.63 -7.29
CA SER A 12 -4.91 -30.27 -5.91
C SER A 12 -4.92 -28.75 -5.86
N ASP A 13 -6.07 -28.15 -5.55
CA ASP A 13 -6.19 -26.75 -5.14
C ASP A 13 -5.48 -26.58 -3.78
N GLU A 14 -4.15 -26.70 -3.77
CA GLU A 14 -3.33 -26.25 -2.66
C GLU A 14 -3.45 -24.73 -2.64
N ALA A 15 -3.92 -24.16 -1.52
CA ALA A 15 -4.12 -22.74 -1.36
C ALA A 15 -2.80 -22.00 -1.64
N LYS A 16 -2.68 -21.39 -2.82
CA LYS A 16 -1.49 -20.66 -3.22
C LYS A 16 -1.46 -19.35 -2.46
N PHE A 17 -0.40 -19.12 -1.70
CA PHE A 17 -0.17 -17.81 -1.11
C PHE A 17 -0.05 -16.74 -2.19
N HIS A 18 -0.73 -15.63 -1.99
CA HIS A 18 -0.73 -14.48 -2.90
C HIS A 18 0.25 -13.41 -2.42
N VAL A 19 1.16 -13.05 -3.31
CA VAL A 19 2.20 -12.05 -3.08
C VAL A 19 1.93 -10.82 -3.96
N LEU A 20 1.91 -9.65 -3.34
CA LEU A 20 1.90 -8.37 -4.04
C LEU A 20 3.36 -7.91 -4.26
N ALA A 21 3.81 -7.93 -5.50
CA ALA A 21 5.14 -7.47 -5.90
C ALA A 21 5.08 -6.04 -6.43
N VAL A 22 5.86 -5.13 -5.84
CA VAL A 22 5.82 -3.69 -6.13
C VAL A 22 7.21 -3.23 -6.54
N ASP A 23 7.36 -2.76 -7.78
CA ASP A 23 8.65 -2.29 -8.29
C ASP A 23 8.42 -1.40 -9.52
N ASP A 24 9.04 -0.23 -9.58
CA ASP A 24 8.88 0.71 -10.70
C ASP A 24 9.70 0.27 -11.94
N SER A 25 10.80 -0.45 -11.74
CA SER A 25 11.59 -1.04 -12.81
C SER A 25 10.86 -2.24 -13.42
N VAL A 26 10.47 -2.13 -14.70
CA VAL A 26 9.81 -3.21 -15.43
C VAL A 26 10.65 -4.49 -15.47
N ILE A 27 11.99 -4.35 -15.48
CA ILE A 27 12.92 -5.49 -15.53
C ILE A 27 12.92 -6.21 -14.18
N ASP A 28 13.08 -5.47 -13.08
CA ASP A 28 13.11 -6.03 -11.72
C ASP A 28 11.74 -6.62 -11.36
N ARG A 29 10.65 -5.91 -11.70
CA ARG A 29 9.27 -6.38 -11.53
C ARG A 29 9.04 -7.73 -12.20
N LYS A 30 9.49 -7.90 -13.45
CA LYS A 30 9.37 -9.17 -14.18
C LYS A 30 10.27 -10.26 -13.59
N LEU A 31 11.46 -9.90 -13.09
CA LEU A 31 12.36 -10.85 -12.44
C LEU A 31 11.71 -11.40 -11.17
N ILE A 32 11.25 -10.54 -10.27
CA ILE A 32 10.66 -10.98 -9.00
C ILE A 32 9.35 -11.74 -9.23
N GLU A 33 8.53 -11.31 -10.19
CA GLU A 33 7.31 -12.02 -10.57
C GLU A 33 7.61 -13.46 -11.03
N ARG A 34 8.65 -13.65 -11.85
CA ARG A 34 9.07 -14.99 -12.31
C ARG A 34 9.56 -15.85 -11.15
N LEU A 35 10.43 -15.32 -10.30
CA LEU A 35 10.97 -16.07 -9.14
C LEU A 35 9.87 -16.52 -8.18
N LEU A 36 8.90 -15.64 -7.92
CA LEU A 36 7.75 -15.95 -7.07
C LEU A 36 6.84 -17.01 -7.71
N LYS A 37 6.55 -16.89 -9.01
CA LYS A 37 5.75 -17.90 -9.74
C LYS A 37 6.42 -19.27 -9.78
N THR A 38 7.75 -19.32 -9.92
CA THR A 38 8.53 -20.56 -9.83
C THR A 38 8.43 -21.22 -8.45
N CYS A 39 8.15 -20.44 -7.39
CA CYS A 39 7.91 -20.94 -6.04
C CYS A 39 6.46 -21.34 -5.75
N SER A 40 5.61 -21.38 -6.79
CA SER A 40 4.17 -21.66 -6.70
C SER A 40 3.34 -20.59 -5.99
N TYR A 41 3.82 -19.35 -5.91
CA TYR A 41 3.00 -18.23 -5.42
C TYR A 41 2.06 -17.71 -6.51
N GLN A 42 0.87 -17.26 -6.08
CA GLN A 42 0.08 -16.32 -6.88
C GLN A 42 0.73 -14.94 -6.76
N VAL A 43 0.81 -14.18 -7.85
CA VAL A 43 1.50 -12.89 -7.86
C VAL A 43 0.66 -11.84 -8.55
N THR A 44 0.42 -10.73 -7.85
CA THR A 44 -0.01 -9.47 -8.47
C THR A 44 1.19 -8.55 -8.50
N ALA A 45 1.60 -8.11 -9.69
CA ALA A 45 2.74 -7.21 -9.87
C ALA A 45 2.25 -5.81 -10.25
N VAL A 46 2.70 -4.79 -9.52
CA VAL A 46 2.33 -3.38 -9.73
C VAL A 46 3.56 -2.48 -9.78
N GLU A 47 3.43 -1.32 -10.42
CA GLU A 47 4.55 -0.46 -10.76
C GLU A 47 4.85 0.66 -9.78
N SER A 48 4.05 0.82 -8.72
CA SER A 48 4.26 1.90 -7.75
C SER A 48 3.56 1.62 -6.43
N GLY A 49 4.02 2.29 -5.37
CA GLY A 49 3.36 2.25 -4.06
C GLY A 49 1.90 2.74 -4.10
N MET A 50 1.55 3.69 -4.98
CA MET A 50 0.16 4.12 -5.14
C MET A 50 -0.72 3.00 -5.71
N LYS A 51 -0.25 2.29 -6.74
CA LYS A 51 -0.96 1.13 -7.29
C LYS A 51 -1.05 -0.02 -6.29
N ALA A 52 -0.02 -0.21 -5.47
CA ALA A 52 -0.08 -1.17 -4.38
C ALA A 52 -1.23 -0.86 -3.41
N MET A 53 -1.37 0.41 -2.98
CA MET A 53 -2.48 0.82 -2.10
C MET A 53 -3.85 0.68 -2.77
N GLU A 54 -3.96 0.95 -4.08
CA GLU A 54 -5.21 0.71 -4.83
C GLU A 54 -5.62 -0.77 -4.83
N VAL A 55 -4.66 -1.67 -5.03
CA VAL A 55 -4.89 -3.13 -4.99
C VAL A 55 -5.25 -3.56 -3.58
N LEU A 56 -4.47 -3.13 -2.58
CA LEU A 56 -4.73 -3.46 -1.19
C LEU A 56 -6.10 -2.95 -0.73
N GLY A 57 -6.60 -1.82 -1.23
CA GLY A 57 -7.94 -1.32 -0.88
C GLY A 57 -9.10 -2.10 -1.51
N LYS A 58 -8.86 -2.85 -2.59
CA LYS A 58 -9.89 -3.63 -3.31
C LYS A 58 -9.85 -5.12 -2.97
N GLU A 59 -8.66 -5.65 -2.70
CA GLU A 59 -8.37 -7.08 -2.56
C GLU A 59 -7.72 -7.40 -1.20
N ILE A 60 -8.18 -6.73 -0.11
CA ILE A 60 -7.63 -6.89 1.25
C ILE A 60 -7.52 -8.37 1.65
N GLU A 61 -8.51 -9.19 1.29
CA GLU A 61 -8.63 -10.57 1.75
C GLU A 61 -7.73 -11.57 0.99
N GLY A 62 -7.12 -11.14 -0.12
CA GLY A 62 -6.30 -12.02 -0.96
C GLY A 62 -4.81 -12.02 -0.59
N VAL A 63 -4.26 -10.85 -0.26
CA VAL A 63 -2.79 -10.67 -0.20
C VAL A 63 -2.21 -11.20 1.11
N ASN A 64 -1.30 -12.16 1.01
CA ASN A 64 -0.63 -12.78 2.16
C ASN A 64 0.76 -12.20 2.44
N LEU A 65 1.39 -11.53 1.47
CA LEU A 65 2.70 -10.88 1.64
C LEU A 65 2.88 -9.76 0.63
N ILE A 66 3.55 -8.69 1.04
CA ILE A 66 3.97 -7.59 0.17
C ILE A 66 5.48 -7.63 0.04
N ILE A 67 5.98 -7.61 -1.19
CA ILE A 67 7.40 -7.41 -1.47
C ILE A 67 7.55 -6.16 -2.34
N THR A 68 8.31 -5.17 -1.86
CA THR A 68 8.38 -3.85 -2.50
C THR A 68 9.80 -3.37 -2.67
N ASP A 69 10.08 -2.72 -3.80
CA ASP A 69 11.28 -1.92 -3.95
C ASP A 69 11.27 -0.73 -2.96
N TYR A 70 12.44 -0.36 -2.47
CA TYR A 70 12.63 0.76 -1.56
C TYR A 70 12.50 2.11 -2.28
N SER A 71 13.12 2.25 -3.46
CA SER A 71 13.37 3.50 -4.16
C SER A 71 12.44 3.67 -5.36
N MET A 72 11.16 3.92 -5.09
CA MET A 72 10.17 4.20 -6.13
C MET A 72 9.83 5.70 -6.21
N PRO A 73 9.53 6.23 -7.41
CA PRO A 73 9.07 7.61 -7.57
C PRO A 73 7.69 7.83 -6.95
N GLY A 74 7.47 9.03 -6.41
CA GLY A 74 6.21 9.44 -5.81
C GLY A 74 6.00 8.89 -4.40
N MET A 75 5.82 7.57 -4.27
CA MET A 75 5.74 6.89 -2.97
C MET A 75 6.84 5.84 -2.87
N THR A 76 7.73 6.01 -1.90
CA THR A 76 8.81 5.05 -1.62
C THR A 76 8.27 3.75 -1.02
N GLY A 77 9.02 2.66 -1.12
CA GLY A 77 8.67 1.40 -0.45
C GLY A 77 8.63 1.53 1.07
N TYR A 78 9.46 2.42 1.63
CA TYR A 78 9.44 2.72 3.06
C TYR A 78 8.16 3.46 3.48
N GLU A 79 7.67 4.42 2.68
CA GLU A 79 6.38 5.05 2.95
C GLU A 79 5.21 4.07 2.81
N LEU A 80 5.29 3.16 1.83
CA LEU A 80 4.32 2.08 1.66
C LEU A 80 4.30 1.17 2.90
N LEU A 81 5.47 0.74 3.39
CA LEU A 81 5.61 -0.03 4.62
C LEU A 81 4.91 0.66 5.80
N ARG A 82 5.20 1.95 6.03
CA ARG A 82 4.58 2.69 7.14
C ARG A 82 3.08 2.81 7.00
N LYS A 83 2.56 3.00 5.78
CA LYS A 83 1.10 3.06 5.52
C LYS A 83 0.44 1.71 5.78
N VAL A 84 1.04 0.62 5.33
CA VAL A 84 0.55 -0.74 5.56
C VAL A 84 0.53 -1.05 7.06
N LYS A 85 1.65 -0.80 7.76
CA LYS A 85 1.76 -1.06 9.21
C LYS A 85 0.93 -0.12 10.08
N GLY A 86 0.64 1.08 9.60
CA GLY A 86 -0.26 2.03 10.26
C GLY A 86 -1.74 1.75 10.05
N CYS A 87 -2.12 0.91 9.08
CA CYS A 87 -3.51 0.59 8.80
C CYS A 87 -3.94 -0.67 9.56
N SER A 88 -5.01 -0.60 10.36
CA SER A 88 -5.48 -1.72 11.20
C SER A 88 -5.80 -2.99 10.40
N SER A 89 -6.32 -2.85 9.18
CA SER A 89 -6.69 -3.97 8.30
C SER A 89 -5.51 -4.58 7.54
N LEU A 90 -4.38 -3.86 7.41
CA LEU A 90 -3.23 -4.29 6.60
C LEU A 90 -1.98 -4.59 7.44
N ARG A 91 -1.93 -4.14 8.69
CA ARG A 91 -0.73 -4.21 9.54
C ARG A 91 -0.19 -5.63 9.72
N ASP A 92 -1.07 -6.62 9.65
CA ASP A 92 -0.75 -8.03 9.85
C ASP A 92 -0.14 -8.67 8.59
N ILE A 93 -0.25 -8.03 7.43
CA ILE A 93 0.38 -8.48 6.20
C ILE A 93 1.90 -8.27 6.33
N PRO A 94 2.74 -9.33 6.20
CA PRO A 94 4.19 -9.19 6.21
C PRO A 94 4.65 -8.36 5.01
N VAL A 95 5.60 -7.46 5.26
CA VAL A 95 6.19 -6.58 4.24
C VAL A 95 7.68 -6.88 4.16
N VAL A 96 8.16 -7.16 2.96
CA VAL A 96 9.58 -7.38 2.65
C VAL A 96 10.06 -6.27 1.74
N ILE A 97 11.22 -5.69 2.06
CA ILE A 97 11.81 -4.60 1.29
C ILE A 97 12.93 -5.14 0.40
N MET A 98 12.99 -4.67 -0.84
CA MET A 98 14.10 -4.89 -1.76
C MET A 98 14.82 -3.56 -1.99
N SER A 99 16.15 -3.53 -2.01
CA SER A 99 16.89 -2.30 -2.34
C SER A 99 18.15 -2.59 -3.13
N SER A 100 18.52 -1.69 -4.03
CA SER A 100 19.81 -1.72 -4.72
C SER A 100 20.97 -1.17 -3.88
N GLU A 101 20.67 -0.52 -2.75
CA GLU A 101 21.68 0.10 -1.87
C GLU A 101 21.83 -0.68 -0.57
N ASP A 102 23.08 -0.98 -0.22
CA ASP A 102 23.46 -1.64 1.03
C ASP A 102 23.84 -0.61 2.10
N LEU A 103 22.81 -0.03 2.72
CA LEU A 103 22.97 0.96 3.78
C LEU A 103 22.44 0.41 5.10
N PRO A 104 23.29 0.12 6.10
CA PRO A 104 22.86 -0.43 7.38
C PRO A 104 21.76 0.40 8.06
N SER A 105 21.89 1.73 8.05
CA SER A 105 20.88 2.64 8.61
C SER A 105 19.51 2.51 7.95
N ARG A 106 19.45 2.13 6.67
CA ARG A 106 18.20 1.91 5.93
C ARG A 106 17.59 0.57 6.30
N ILE A 107 18.42 -0.47 6.34
CA ILE A 107 18.01 -1.83 6.72
C ILE A 107 17.42 -1.79 8.14
N ASP A 108 18.17 -1.23 9.09
CA ASP A 108 17.77 -1.12 10.49
C ASP A 108 16.45 -0.37 10.63
N ARG A 109 16.30 0.74 9.91
CA ARG A 109 15.07 1.56 9.96
C ARG A 109 13.86 0.81 9.41
N CYS A 110 14.01 0.08 8.30
CA CYS A 110 12.92 -0.72 7.74
C CYS A 110 12.48 -1.82 8.70
N LEU A 111 13.43 -2.54 9.30
CA LEU A 111 13.14 -3.62 10.23
C LEU A 111 12.50 -3.10 11.53
N GLN A 112 12.99 -1.98 12.07
CA GLN A 112 12.41 -1.32 13.25
C GLN A 112 10.96 -0.87 13.02
N ASP A 113 10.64 -0.42 11.81
CA ASP A 113 9.29 0.01 11.43
C ASP A 113 8.38 -1.14 10.98
N GLY A 114 8.81 -2.39 11.15
CA GLY A 114 7.99 -3.59 10.99
C GLY A 114 8.11 -4.31 9.65
N ALA A 115 9.16 -4.05 8.86
CA ALA A 115 9.51 -4.95 7.77
C ALA A 115 9.91 -6.32 8.34
N GLU A 116 9.41 -7.39 7.74
CA GLU A 116 9.72 -8.75 8.16
C GLU A 116 11.12 -9.19 7.68
N GLU A 117 11.57 -8.61 6.55
CA GLU A 117 12.84 -8.96 5.92
C GLU A 117 13.31 -7.85 4.95
N PHE A 118 14.61 -7.82 4.69
CA PHE A 118 15.24 -6.91 3.73
C PHE A 118 16.17 -7.66 2.77
N PHE A 119 15.99 -7.45 1.46
CA PHE A 119 16.81 -8.07 0.41
C PHE A 119 17.58 -7.01 -0.39
N LEU A 120 18.82 -7.35 -0.75
CA LEU A 120 19.58 -6.60 -1.74
C LEU A 120 19.27 -7.11 -3.14
N LYS A 121 19.10 -6.17 -4.06
CA LYS A 121 18.95 -6.47 -5.49
C LYS A 121 20.30 -6.80 -6.12
N PRO A 122 20.35 -7.72 -7.12
CA PRO A 122 19.23 -8.47 -7.67
C PRO A 122 18.78 -9.60 -6.75
N VAL A 123 17.47 -9.70 -6.53
CA VAL A 123 16.88 -10.75 -5.69
C VAL A 123 17.05 -12.11 -6.38
N CYS A 124 17.47 -13.11 -5.60
CA CYS A 124 17.73 -14.45 -6.10
C CYS A 124 16.69 -15.46 -5.59
N GLN A 125 16.71 -16.66 -6.18
CA GLN A 125 15.80 -17.74 -5.82
C GLN A 125 15.89 -18.15 -4.33
N SER A 126 17.09 -18.08 -3.75
CA SER A 126 17.34 -18.33 -2.33
C SER A 126 16.61 -17.36 -1.42
N ASP A 127 16.45 -16.10 -1.83
CA ASP A 127 15.79 -15.07 -1.02
C ASP A 127 14.28 -15.30 -1.01
N VAL A 128 13.71 -15.60 -2.17
CA VAL A 128 12.28 -15.95 -2.27
C VAL A 128 11.93 -17.18 -1.45
N ASN A 129 12.84 -18.15 -1.32
CA ASN A 129 12.63 -19.33 -0.48
C ASN A 129 12.49 -18.98 1.01
N LYS A 130 13.13 -17.90 1.49
CA LYS A 130 13.01 -17.43 2.88
C LYS A 130 11.60 -16.93 3.20
N LEU A 131 10.87 -16.43 2.18
CA LEU A 131 9.52 -15.87 2.34
C LEU A 131 8.50 -16.88 2.89
N ARG A 132 8.69 -18.20 2.66
CA ARG A 132 7.79 -19.23 3.20
C ARG A 132 7.69 -19.18 4.72
N SER A 133 8.78 -18.87 5.41
CA SER A 133 8.81 -18.80 6.87
C SER A 133 7.90 -17.70 7.44
N HIS A 134 7.74 -16.60 6.69
CA HIS A 134 6.91 -15.46 7.07
C HIS A 134 5.41 -15.74 6.82
N LEU A 135 5.09 -16.59 5.84
CA LEU A 135 3.72 -16.98 5.51
C LEU A 135 3.15 -18.04 6.45
N ILE A 136 3.97 -19.02 6.87
CA ILE A 136 3.52 -20.14 7.73
C ILE A 136 3.33 -19.70 9.19
N ARG A 137 4.01 -18.62 9.61
CA ARG A 137 3.91 -18.09 10.98
C ARG A 137 2.54 -17.52 11.34
N ARG A 138 1.67 -17.31 10.36
CA ARG A 138 0.31 -16.79 10.56
C ARG A 138 -0.66 -17.64 9.75
N PRO A 139 -1.35 -18.63 10.34
CA PRO A 139 -2.52 -19.19 9.67
C PRO A 139 -3.50 -18.05 9.43
N SER A 140 -4.14 -18.07 8.27
CA SER A 140 -5.18 -17.17 7.79
C SER A 140 -6.27 -16.92 8.85
N SER A 141 -6.04 -16.02 9.80
CA SER A 141 -7.04 -15.53 10.74
C SER A 141 -7.56 -14.18 10.26
N THR A 142 -8.20 -14.19 9.10
CA THR A 142 -9.22 -13.19 8.75
C THR A 142 -10.49 -13.95 8.40
N VAL A 143 -11.00 -14.67 9.40
CA VAL A 143 -12.42 -15.01 9.46
C VAL A 143 -13.00 -14.15 10.57
N ALA A 144 -13.88 -13.22 10.17
CA ALA A 144 -14.90 -12.60 11.01
C ALA A 144 -14.50 -11.57 12.11
N ALA A 145 -13.70 -10.55 11.79
CA ALA A 145 -13.58 -9.37 12.68
C ALA A 145 -13.34 -8.05 11.94
N ALA A 146 -14.21 -7.73 10.98
CA ALA A 146 -14.35 -6.36 10.46
C ALA A 146 -15.82 -6.08 10.11
N ALA A 147 -16.71 -6.37 11.05
CA ALA A 147 -18.03 -5.76 11.12
C ALA A 147 -18.19 -5.28 12.55
N GLU A 148 -18.57 -4.02 12.69
CA GLU A 148 -18.98 -3.32 13.92
C GLU A 148 -17.86 -2.62 14.72
N ALA A 149 -17.53 -1.39 14.29
CA ALA A 149 -17.21 -0.27 15.19
C ALA A 149 -17.20 1.07 14.43
N GLU A 150 -18.36 1.52 13.95
CA GLU A 150 -18.65 2.94 13.62
C GLU A 150 -20.14 3.20 13.92
N GLU A 151 -20.46 3.43 15.19
CA GLU A 151 -21.56 4.27 15.72
C GLU A 151 -21.78 3.90 17.19
N GLU A 152 -21.27 4.73 18.11
CA GLU A 152 -21.87 5.04 19.42
C GLU A 152 -20.90 5.96 20.18
N VAL A 153 -20.85 7.23 19.78
CA VAL A 153 -20.58 8.32 20.73
C VAL A 153 -21.67 9.36 20.53
N SER A 154 -22.90 8.94 20.83
CA SER A 154 -24.04 9.82 21.03
C SER A 154 -24.60 9.53 22.41
N SER A 155 -24.58 10.56 23.26
CA SER A 155 -25.41 10.72 24.47
C SER A 155 -24.99 9.90 25.72
N LEU A 156 -24.87 10.41 26.95
CA LEU A 156 -25.06 11.71 27.62
C LEU A 156 -24.34 11.55 28.99
N GLN A 157 -23.75 12.59 29.62
CA GLN A 157 -24.48 13.47 30.52
C GLN A 157 -23.64 14.67 31.02
N PRO A 158 -24.29 15.70 31.58
CA PRO A 158 -24.02 17.09 31.20
C PRO A 158 -23.78 17.99 32.42
N GLN A 159 -22.53 18.40 32.70
CA GLN A 159 -22.28 19.54 33.60
C GLN A 159 -20.97 20.24 33.25
N GLN A 160 -21.03 21.20 32.31
CA GLN A 160 -20.26 22.46 32.29
C GLN A 160 -20.61 23.22 31.00
N GLN A 161 -21.90 23.55 30.86
CA GLN A 161 -22.39 24.40 29.79
C GLN A 161 -22.45 25.85 30.28
N GLN A 162 -21.30 26.52 30.31
CA GLN A 162 -21.27 27.97 30.32
C GLN A 162 -19.93 28.50 29.79
N ASN A 163 -19.71 28.36 28.47
CA ASN A 163 -19.09 29.39 27.64
C ASN A 163 -19.07 28.93 26.17
N CYS A 164 -19.43 29.84 25.27
CA CYS A 164 -19.44 29.69 23.79
C CYS A 164 -20.77 29.28 23.14
N ARG A 165 -21.81 30.13 23.27
CA ARG A 165 -22.86 30.30 22.23
C ARG A 165 -23.43 31.72 22.22
N LYS A 166 -22.79 32.63 21.49
CA LYS A 166 -23.40 33.68 20.63
C LYS A 166 -22.31 33.95 19.56
N ARG A 167 -22.48 33.71 18.27
CA ARG A 167 -23.48 34.29 17.35
C ARG A 167 -23.79 33.33 16.20
N LYS A 168 -25.07 33.23 15.86
CA LYS A 168 -25.66 32.61 14.66
C LYS A 168 -25.76 33.65 13.53
N ALA A 169 -25.64 33.15 12.29
CA ALA A 169 -26.33 33.53 11.05
C ALA A 169 -26.12 34.92 10.40
N ALA A 170 -25.69 34.93 9.13
CA ALA A 170 -26.48 35.38 7.95
C ALA A 170 -25.63 35.48 6.65
N ALA A 171 -26.28 35.22 5.51
CA ALA A 171 -25.94 35.51 4.09
C ALA A 171 -24.83 34.63 3.43
N VAL A 172 -25.00 33.82 2.38
CA VAL A 172 -25.89 33.74 1.19
C VAL A 172 -25.78 34.91 0.21
N LEU A 173 -25.21 34.58 -0.96
CA LEU A 173 -25.20 35.23 -2.28
C LEU A 173 -24.50 36.59 -2.40
N LEU A 174 -23.49 36.67 -3.28
CA LEU A 174 -23.49 37.56 -4.44
C LEU A 174 -22.50 37.07 -5.51
N GLU A 175 -23.05 36.92 -6.71
CA GLU A 175 -22.43 36.72 -8.01
C GLU A 175 -21.69 37.98 -8.49
N GLU A 176 -20.78 37.75 -9.44
CA GLU A 176 -20.37 38.62 -10.54
C GLU A 176 -19.57 39.94 -10.31
N SER A 177 -18.71 40.18 -11.30
CA SER A 177 -18.12 41.44 -11.78
C SER A 177 -16.82 41.96 -11.12
N CYS A 178 -15.69 41.56 -11.71
CA CYS A 178 -14.55 42.47 -11.83
C CYS A 178 -14.15 42.59 -13.31
N GLY A 179 -14.92 43.40 -14.03
CA GLY A 179 -14.59 43.89 -15.37
C GLY A 179 -14.05 45.33 -15.31
N LEU A 180 -12.82 45.48 -15.80
CA LEU A 180 -12.26 46.59 -16.61
C LEU A 180 -12.62 48.06 -16.31
N SER A 181 -11.58 48.85 -16.02
CA SER A 181 -11.26 50.12 -16.72
C SER A 181 -9.75 50.36 -16.61
N SER A 182 -8.97 50.38 -17.71
CA SER A 182 -8.49 51.57 -18.46
C SER A 182 -8.24 52.78 -17.54
N VAL A 183 -7.10 53.49 -17.54
CA VAL A 183 -6.57 54.28 -18.66
C VAL A 183 -5.07 54.62 -18.46
N GLN A 184 -4.32 54.46 -19.56
CA GLN A 184 -3.11 55.12 -20.09
C GLN A 184 -2.30 56.19 -19.29
N SER A 185 -0.97 56.03 -19.43
CA SER A 185 0.02 56.99 -19.99
C SER A 185 0.70 58.12 -19.19
N THR A 186 1.99 58.25 -19.56
CA THR A 186 2.97 59.36 -19.45
C THR A 186 3.74 59.44 -18.12
N LYS A 187 5.05 59.14 -18.07
CA LYS A 187 6.25 59.78 -18.68
C LYS A 187 6.47 61.21 -18.15
N THR A 188 7.57 61.43 -17.40
CA THR A 188 8.51 62.60 -17.48
C THR A 188 9.31 62.81 -16.17
N ILE A 189 10.59 62.40 -16.19
CA ILE A 189 11.83 63.21 -16.00
C ILE A 189 11.99 64.24 -14.85
N ARG A 190 13.25 64.26 -14.33
CA ARG A 190 14.00 65.23 -13.47
C ARG A 190 13.85 65.03 -11.96
N ARG A 191 14.94 65.02 -11.17
CA ARG A 191 16.22 65.75 -11.28
C ARG A 191 17.44 64.87 -11.07
#